data_AF-A0A432HAF2-F1
#
_entry.id   AF-A0A432HAF2-F1
#
_cell.length_a   1.000
_cell.length_b   1.000
_cell.length_c   1.000
_cell.angle_alpha   90.00
_cell.angle_beta   90.00
_cell.angle_gamma   90.00
#
_symmetry.space_group_name_H-M   'P 1'
#
loop_
_entity.id
_entity.type
_entity.pdbx_description
1 polymer ?
#
loop_
_entity_poly.entity_id
_entity_poly.type
_entity_poly.pdbx_seq_one_letter_code
_entity_poly.pdbx_strand_id
1 'polypeptide(L)'
;MARSMVTLVFLMGVKNLTSICRNLMEAGKPHRLLPVGLDALDIVRIEAGLVLQGVDYYSAPTCLIESRKSSPFEAGIGFAVDLDGRSFVGGEALEAESRLPLKWKLVGLELSLPDIEKLYSSVGLPPVLPIEACRTSRPVHQRGRQVGYITSSTFSPILKSAIALATVEGSVGEPGTGLEVEFTIEHVHHRIPATVVERPFFDPPRKRS
;
A
#
# COMPACT_ATOMS: atom_id res chain seq x y z
N MET A 1 -3.11 1.72 25.03
CA MET A 1 -4.42 1.17 24.61
C MET A 1 -4.87 1.87 23.33
N ALA A 2 -4.64 1.29 22.16
CA ALA A 2 -5.22 1.79 20.91
C ALA A 2 -6.71 1.38 20.88
N ARG A 3 -7.62 2.36 20.85
CA ARG A 3 -9.06 2.09 20.68
C ARG A 3 -9.34 1.98 19.18
N SER A 4 -10.00 0.90 18.77
CA SER A 4 -10.31 0.59 17.37
C SER A 4 -11.13 1.72 16.70
N MET A 5 -10.72 2.09 15.49
CA MET A 5 -11.43 3.03 14.62
C MET A 5 -12.55 2.29 13.88
N VAL A 6 -13.75 2.87 13.83
CA VAL A 6 -14.89 2.34 13.05
C VAL A 6 -15.17 3.32 11.92
N THR A 7 -15.06 2.86 10.69
CA THR A 7 -15.39 3.64 9.49
C THR A 7 -16.83 3.37 9.08
N LEU A 8 -17.63 4.41 8.97
CA LEU A 8 -19.01 4.35 8.48
C LEU A 8 -19.06 4.96 7.07
N VAL A 9 -19.64 4.23 6.11
CA VAL A 9 -19.87 4.72 4.75
C VAL A 9 -21.37 4.98 4.58
N PHE A 10 -21.74 6.23 4.31
CA PHE A 10 -23.13 6.64 4.07
C PHE A 10 -23.32 6.96 2.57
N LEU A 11 -24.21 6.23 1.89
CA LEU A 11 -24.64 6.55 0.53
C LEU A 11 -25.95 7.33 0.61
N MET A 12 -25.93 8.63 0.24
CA MET A 12 -27.06 9.54 0.46
C MET A 12 -27.21 10.53 -0.70
N GLY A 13 -28.43 11.05 -0.91
CA GLY A 13 -28.69 12.13 -1.86
C GLY A 13 -28.05 13.44 -1.40
N VAL A 14 -27.59 14.27 -2.37
CA VAL A 14 -26.84 15.51 -2.08
C VAL A 14 -27.69 16.55 -1.33
N LYS A 15 -29.02 16.53 -1.53
CA LYS A 15 -29.96 17.37 -0.79
C LYS A 15 -29.85 17.00 0.70
N ASN A 16 -29.39 17.92 1.53
CA ASN A 16 -29.20 17.83 3.00
C ASN A 16 -27.81 17.40 3.51
N LEU A 17 -26.77 17.33 2.68
CA LEU A 17 -25.42 16.92 3.12
C LEU A 17 -24.94 17.67 4.37
N THR A 18 -25.08 19.00 4.41
CA THR A 18 -24.65 19.82 5.56
C THR A 18 -25.41 19.47 6.85
N SER A 19 -26.70 19.18 6.75
CA SER A 19 -27.53 18.80 7.90
C SER A 19 -27.10 17.43 8.44
N ILE A 20 -26.87 16.48 7.54
CA ILE A 20 -26.42 15.13 7.87
C ILE A 20 -25.05 15.18 8.56
N CYS A 21 -24.05 15.87 7.96
CA CYS A 21 -22.73 15.99 8.55
C CYS A 21 -22.79 16.61 9.95
N ARG A 22 -23.59 17.67 10.14
CA ARG A 22 -23.76 18.29 11.45
C ARG A 22 -24.37 17.32 12.47
N ASN A 23 -25.44 16.63 12.10
CA ASN A 23 -26.12 15.68 12.99
C ASN A 23 -25.21 14.50 13.35
N LEU A 24 -24.42 14.00 12.40
CA LEU A 24 -23.45 12.94 12.64
C LEU A 24 -22.35 13.40 13.60
N MET A 25 -21.80 14.61 13.40
CA MET A 25 -20.80 15.17 14.30
C MET A 25 -21.35 15.36 15.72
N GLU A 26 -22.60 15.82 15.86
CA GLU A 26 -23.25 15.97 17.16
C GLU A 26 -23.43 14.61 17.87
N ALA A 27 -24.04 13.65 17.17
CA ALA A 27 -24.27 12.31 17.70
C ALA A 27 -22.96 11.55 17.99
N GLY A 28 -21.88 11.86 17.27
CA GLY A 28 -20.56 11.24 17.42
C GLY A 28 -19.72 11.79 18.57
N LYS A 29 -20.09 12.92 19.21
CA LYS A 29 -19.30 13.52 20.30
C LYS A 29 -18.98 12.56 21.46
N PRO A 30 -19.93 11.74 21.99
CA PRO A 30 -19.62 10.77 23.05
C PRO A 30 -18.57 9.73 22.64
N HIS A 31 -18.42 9.50 21.33
CA HIS A 31 -17.48 8.55 20.74
C HIS A 31 -16.18 9.21 20.26
N ARG A 32 -16.00 10.52 20.47
CA ARG A 32 -14.87 11.30 19.95
C ARG A 32 -14.72 11.17 18.43
N LEU A 33 -15.85 11.19 17.72
CA LEU A 33 -15.84 11.23 16.26
C LEU A 33 -15.06 12.47 15.77
N LEU A 34 -14.16 12.25 14.82
CA LEU A 34 -13.37 13.30 14.19
C LEU A 34 -13.49 13.18 12.67
N PRO A 35 -13.49 14.30 11.93
CA PRO A 35 -13.34 14.25 10.49
C PRO A 35 -11.93 13.75 10.14
N VAL A 36 -11.83 12.95 9.08
CA VAL A 36 -10.56 12.43 8.56
C VAL A 36 -10.38 12.87 7.11
N GLY A 37 -9.19 13.37 6.80
CA GLY A 37 -8.81 13.80 5.45
C GLY A 37 -8.29 12.65 4.58
N LEU A 38 -8.02 12.94 3.31
CA LEU A 38 -7.52 11.96 2.35
C LEU A 38 -6.10 11.48 2.66
N ASP A 39 -5.23 12.33 3.21
CA ASP A 39 -3.84 11.94 3.52
C ASP A 39 -3.80 10.86 4.60
N ALA A 40 -4.59 11.05 5.67
CA ALA A 40 -4.76 10.05 6.71
C ALA A 40 -5.40 8.77 6.15
N LEU A 41 -6.38 8.89 5.23
CA LEU A 41 -6.99 7.74 4.56
C LEU A 41 -5.97 6.97 3.72
N ASP A 42 -5.02 7.65 3.07
CA ASP A 42 -4.01 7.01 2.25
C ASP A 42 -2.96 6.27 3.10
N ILE A 43 -2.59 6.83 4.25
CA ILE A 43 -1.73 6.15 5.23
C ILE A 43 -2.38 4.86 5.71
N VAL A 44 -3.62 4.92 6.22
CA VAL A 44 -4.30 3.72 6.75
C VAL A 44 -4.58 2.69 5.64
N ARG A 45 -4.74 3.13 4.40
CA ARG A 45 -4.86 2.27 3.22
C ARG A 45 -3.58 1.46 2.99
N ILE A 46 -2.41 2.10 3.09
CA ILE A 46 -1.12 1.41 3.00
C ILE A 46 -0.91 0.49 4.21
N GLU A 47 -1.20 0.95 5.43
CA GLU A 47 -1.11 0.12 6.65
C GLU A 47 -1.96 -1.14 6.55
N ALA A 48 -3.19 -1.03 6.00
CA ALA A 48 -4.08 -2.14 5.73
C ALA A 48 -3.67 -2.99 4.50
N GLY A 49 -2.56 -2.66 3.83
CA GLY A 49 -2.05 -3.40 2.68
C GLY A 49 -2.95 -3.37 1.44
N LEU A 50 -3.85 -2.38 1.35
CA LEU A 50 -4.84 -2.27 0.28
C LEU A 50 -4.24 -1.61 -0.97
N VAL A 51 -4.56 -2.16 -2.13
CA VAL A 51 -4.14 -1.61 -3.44
C VAL A 51 -5.06 -0.50 -3.91
N LEU A 52 -4.49 0.43 -4.68
CA LEU A 52 -5.22 1.47 -5.39
C LEU A 52 -5.00 1.31 -6.90
N GLN A 53 -6.12 1.21 -7.63
CA GLN A 53 -6.10 1.17 -9.10
C GLN A 53 -5.49 2.44 -9.66
N GLY A 54 -4.62 2.29 -10.66
CA GLY A 54 -3.90 3.43 -11.26
C GLY A 54 -2.66 3.86 -10.48
N VAL A 55 -2.36 3.21 -9.35
CA VAL A 55 -1.13 3.42 -8.57
C VAL A 55 -0.40 2.09 -8.39
N ASP A 56 -1.02 1.12 -7.71
CA ASP A 56 -0.39 -0.15 -7.37
C ASP A 56 -0.55 -1.21 -8.48
N TYR A 57 -1.60 -1.09 -9.29
CA TYR A 57 -1.84 -1.96 -10.45
C TYR A 57 -2.59 -1.22 -11.57
N TYR A 58 -2.44 -1.72 -12.80
CA TYR A 58 -3.21 -1.29 -13.96
C TYR A 58 -3.94 -2.47 -14.58
N SER A 59 -5.25 -2.32 -14.77
CA SER A 59 -6.06 -3.35 -15.42
C SER A 59 -5.85 -3.34 -16.93
N ALA A 60 -6.15 -4.46 -17.58
CA ALA A 60 -6.00 -4.60 -19.04
C ALA A 60 -6.70 -3.48 -19.85
N PRO A 61 -7.90 -2.97 -19.48
CA PRO A 61 -8.54 -1.88 -20.23
C PRO A 61 -7.92 -0.49 -20.02
N THR A 62 -7.13 -0.28 -18.96
CA THR A 62 -6.59 1.04 -18.61
C THR A 62 -5.08 1.14 -18.73
N CYS A 63 -4.37 0.03 -18.95
CA CYS A 63 -2.93 0.04 -19.17
C CYS A 63 -2.60 0.62 -20.56
N LEU A 64 -1.66 1.57 -20.61
CA LEU A 64 -1.22 2.19 -21.86
C LEU A 64 -0.18 1.36 -22.62
N ILE A 65 0.54 0.50 -21.90
CA ILE A 65 1.56 -0.40 -22.44
C ILE A 65 1.46 -1.76 -21.73
N GLU A 66 1.80 -2.82 -22.46
CA GLU A 66 1.72 -4.21 -21.97
C GLU A 66 2.52 -4.45 -20.69
N SER A 67 3.68 -3.81 -20.54
CA SER A 67 4.53 -3.98 -19.35
C SER A 67 3.95 -3.44 -18.05
N ARG A 68 2.89 -2.61 -18.11
CA ARG A 68 2.18 -2.09 -16.92
C ARG A 68 0.96 -2.92 -16.55
N LYS A 69 0.54 -3.85 -17.40
CA LYS A 69 -0.62 -4.70 -17.15
C LYS A 69 -0.34 -5.58 -15.94
N SER A 70 -1.31 -5.67 -15.04
CA SER A 70 -1.24 -6.53 -13.86
C SER A 70 -2.47 -7.41 -13.79
N SER A 71 -2.26 -8.68 -13.48
CA SER A 71 -3.37 -9.58 -13.14
C SER A 71 -3.84 -9.36 -11.69
N PRO A 72 -5.05 -9.84 -11.33
CA PRO A 72 -5.48 -9.90 -9.94
C PRO A 72 -4.51 -10.68 -9.03
N PHE A 73 -3.84 -11.71 -9.54
CA PHE A 73 -2.88 -12.50 -8.78
C PHE A 73 -1.60 -11.71 -8.49
N GLU A 74 -1.04 -11.05 -9.52
CA GLU A 74 0.14 -10.19 -9.37
C GLU A 74 -0.15 -9.00 -8.44
N ALA A 75 -1.35 -8.42 -8.53
CA ALA A 75 -1.82 -7.31 -7.70
C ALA A 75 -2.24 -7.74 -6.28
N GLY A 76 -2.11 -9.01 -5.90
CA GLY A 76 -2.44 -9.48 -4.55
C GLY A 76 -3.93 -9.41 -4.20
N ILE A 77 -4.81 -9.35 -5.20
CA ILE A 77 -6.27 -9.36 -5.07
C ILE A 77 -6.89 -10.64 -5.65
N GLY A 78 -6.10 -11.72 -5.77
CA GLY A 78 -6.53 -13.01 -6.28
C GLY A 78 -7.70 -13.62 -5.49
N PHE A 79 -7.89 -13.26 -4.23
CA PHE A 79 -9.03 -13.68 -3.42
C PHE A 79 -10.40 -13.21 -3.99
N ALA A 80 -10.40 -12.22 -4.88
CA ALA A 80 -11.59 -11.71 -5.54
C ALA A 80 -11.90 -12.42 -6.87
N VAL A 81 -11.09 -13.40 -7.27
CA VAL A 81 -11.27 -14.17 -8.50
C VAL A 81 -11.90 -15.52 -8.16
N ASP A 82 -13.11 -15.75 -8.67
CA ASP A 82 -13.82 -17.02 -8.57
C ASP A 82 -13.73 -17.75 -9.93
N LEU A 83 -12.83 -18.74 -10.02
CA LEU A 83 -12.65 -19.57 -11.21
C LEU A 83 -13.59 -20.77 -11.24
N ASP A 84 -14.37 -21.03 -10.18
CA ASP A 84 -15.14 -22.26 -10.05
C ASP A 84 -16.45 -22.19 -10.84
N GLY A 85 -16.41 -22.68 -12.08
CA GLY A 85 -17.60 -22.91 -12.91
C GLY A 85 -18.28 -21.64 -13.44
N ARG A 86 -17.59 -20.50 -13.42
CA ARG A 86 -18.12 -19.21 -13.90
C ARG A 86 -17.38 -18.75 -15.15
N SER A 87 -18.15 -18.27 -16.13
CA SER A 87 -17.60 -17.54 -17.29
C SER A 87 -17.68 -16.04 -17.05
N PHE A 88 -16.55 -15.35 -17.26
CA PHE A 88 -16.45 -13.91 -17.18
C PHE A 88 -15.31 -13.40 -18.07
N VAL A 89 -15.29 -12.09 -18.34
CA VAL A 89 -14.27 -11.46 -19.18
C VAL A 89 -12.88 -11.66 -18.56
N GLY A 90 -11.99 -12.35 -19.27
CA GLY A 90 -10.63 -12.67 -18.81
C GLY A 90 -10.51 -13.97 -18.03
N GLY A 91 -11.60 -14.73 -17.80
CA GLY A 91 -11.57 -15.96 -17.01
C GLY A 91 -10.59 -17.01 -17.52
N GLU A 92 -10.62 -17.33 -18.82
CA GLU A 92 -9.70 -18.29 -19.44
C GLU A 92 -8.23 -17.87 -19.30
N ALA A 93 -7.94 -16.56 -19.40
CA ALA A 93 -6.60 -16.03 -19.25
C ALA A 93 -6.10 -16.16 -17.80
N LEU A 94 -6.96 -15.89 -16.81
CA LEU A 94 -6.63 -16.06 -15.40
C LEU A 94 -6.50 -17.53 -15.00
N GLU A 95 -7.29 -18.43 -15.58
CA GLU A 95 -7.14 -19.87 -15.37
C GLU A 95 -5.82 -20.40 -15.94
N ALA A 96 -5.40 -19.89 -17.10
CA ALA A 96 -4.09 -20.23 -17.65
C ALA A 96 -2.95 -19.68 -16.77
N GLU A 97 -3.07 -18.45 -16.29
CA GLU A 97 -2.08 -17.81 -15.42
C GLU A 97 -1.95 -18.50 -14.06
N SER A 98 -3.04 -18.94 -13.45
CA SER A 98 -3.03 -19.56 -12.10
C SER A 98 -2.24 -20.86 -12.03
N ARG A 99 -1.93 -21.48 -13.19
CA ARG A 99 -1.13 -22.70 -13.33
C ARG A 99 0.37 -22.41 -13.46
N LEU A 100 0.76 -21.14 -13.55
CA LEU A 100 2.14 -20.69 -13.74
C LEU A 100 2.67 -19.98 -12.49
N PRO A 101 3.99 -19.99 -12.25
CA PRO A 101 4.57 -19.15 -11.21
C PRO A 101 4.34 -17.67 -11.54
N LEU A 102 4.00 -16.88 -10.52
CA LEU A 102 3.78 -15.44 -10.69
C LEU A 102 5.07 -14.76 -11.13
N LYS A 103 4.99 -14.01 -12.24
CA LYS A 103 6.10 -13.19 -12.71
C LYS A 103 6.34 -12.02 -11.75
N TRP A 104 5.26 -11.36 -11.35
CA TRP A 104 5.26 -10.24 -10.42
C TRP A 104 4.43 -10.57 -9.18
N LYS A 105 4.87 -10.07 -8.03
CA LYS A 105 4.19 -10.27 -6.74
C LYS A 105 4.12 -8.94 -6.01
N LEU A 106 2.92 -8.55 -5.60
CA LEU A 106 2.71 -7.43 -4.70
C LEU A 106 3.08 -7.83 -3.26
N VAL A 107 4.05 -7.13 -2.69
CA VAL A 107 4.58 -7.34 -1.35
C VAL A 107 4.49 -6.10 -0.47
N GLY A 108 4.58 -6.29 0.84
CA GLY A 108 4.91 -5.21 1.77
C GLY A 108 6.42 -5.12 1.95
N LEU A 109 6.94 -3.90 2.11
CA LEU A 109 8.32 -3.64 2.48
C LEU A 109 8.37 -2.81 3.76
N GLU A 110 9.22 -3.20 4.69
CA GLU A 110 9.65 -2.38 5.81
C GLU A 110 11.03 -1.78 5.49
N LEU A 111 11.13 -0.45 5.52
CA LEU A 111 12.33 0.31 5.19
C LEU A 111 13.15 0.55 6.46
N SER A 112 14.47 0.43 6.37
CA SER A 112 15.36 0.61 7.53
C SER A 112 15.38 2.06 8.01
N LEU A 113 14.62 2.36 9.07
CA LEU A 113 14.67 3.65 9.75
C LEU A 113 16.09 4.01 10.24
N PRO A 114 16.88 3.10 10.85
CA PRO A 114 18.25 3.44 11.23
C PRO A 114 19.13 3.90 10.07
N ASP A 115 18.95 3.34 8.87
CA ASP A 115 19.73 3.75 7.70
C ASP A 115 19.21 5.05 7.08
N ILE A 116 17.90 5.32 7.17
CA ILE A 116 17.32 6.64 6.86
C ILE A 116 17.92 7.69 7.80
N GLU A 117 17.92 7.45 9.11
CA GLU A 117 18.46 8.38 10.11
C GLU A 117 19.96 8.65 9.91
N LYS A 118 20.76 7.61 9.63
CA LYS A 118 22.18 7.76 9.27
C LYS A 118 22.35 8.61 8.02
N LEU A 119 21.50 8.40 7.01
CA LEU A 119 21.57 9.15 5.76
C LEU A 119 21.29 10.65 5.98
N TYR A 120 20.25 10.99 6.74
CA TYR A 120 19.98 12.37 7.17
C TYR A 120 21.16 12.97 7.96
N SER A 121 21.69 12.22 8.92
CA SER A 121 22.82 12.65 9.74
C SER A 121 24.08 12.91 8.91
N SER A 122 24.31 12.12 7.85
CA SER A 122 25.49 12.25 6.98
C SER A 122 25.56 13.56 6.21
N VAL A 123 24.41 14.23 6.02
CA VAL A 123 24.30 15.55 5.39
C VAL A 123 24.00 16.66 6.41
N GLY A 124 24.08 16.37 7.71
CA GLY A 124 23.85 17.35 8.77
C GLY A 124 22.39 17.76 8.96
N LEU A 125 21.44 16.92 8.53
CA LEU A 125 20.01 17.18 8.66
C LEU A 125 19.36 16.30 9.75
N PRO A 126 18.33 16.80 10.44
CA PRO A 126 17.48 15.94 11.25
C PRO A 126 16.64 15.03 10.34
N PRO A 127 16.33 13.79 10.76
CA PRO A 127 15.42 12.92 10.02
C PRO A 127 14.05 13.57 9.85
N VAL A 128 13.58 13.66 8.60
CA VAL A 128 12.23 14.14 8.29
C VAL A 128 11.38 12.96 7.86
N LEU A 129 10.39 12.62 8.68
CA LEU A 129 9.44 11.56 8.36
C LEU A 129 8.23 12.20 7.67
N PRO A 130 7.90 11.79 6.43
CA PRO A 130 6.77 12.37 5.71
C PRO A 130 5.47 12.08 6.47
N ILE A 131 4.63 13.11 6.58
CA ILE A 131 3.29 13.03 7.17
C ILE A 131 2.21 12.65 6.15
N GLU A 132 2.62 12.41 4.90
CA GLU A 132 1.78 12.05 3.76
C GLU A 132 2.30 10.75 3.12
N ALA A 133 1.40 10.02 2.48
CA ALA A 133 1.77 8.88 1.66
C ALA A 133 2.31 9.35 0.30
N CYS A 134 3.40 8.73 -0.15
CA CYS A 134 3.97 8.91 -1.48
C CYS A 134 3.47 7.82 -2.42
N ARG A 135 2.92 8.21 -3.58
CA ARG A 135 2.43 7.31 -4.65
C ARG A 135 3.35 7.27 -5.87
N THR A 136 4.61 7.67 -5.67
CA THR A 136 5.60 7.74 -6.76
C THR A 136 6.41 6.47 -6.81
N SER A 137 6.60 5.97 -8.04
CA SER A 137 7.38 4.76 -8.26
C SER A 137 8.85 4.96 -7.89
N ARG A 138 9.42 4.01 -7.14
CA ARG A 138 10.86 4.00 -6.82
C ARG A 138 11.46 2.61 -7.06
N PRO A 139 12.60 2.49 -7.75
CA PRO A 139 13.24 1.21 -8.00
C PRO A 139 13.55 0.41 -6.73
N VAL A 140 13.34 -0.91 -6.82
CA VAL A 140 13.72 -1.90 -5.81
C VAL A 140 14.81 -2.79 -6.40
N HIS A 141 15.87 -3.02 -5.64
CA HIS A 141 17.05 -3.73 -6.06
C HIS A 141 17.34 -4.93 -5.16
N GLN A 142 18.00 -5.93 -5.74
CA GLN A 142 18.64 -7.01 -5.02
C GLN A 142 20.01 -7.27 -5.64
N ARG A 143 21.08 -7.20 -4.83
CA ARG A 143 22.47 -7.41 -5.28
C ARG A 143 22.82 -6.56 -6.50
N GLY A 144 22.42 -5.29 -6.50
CA GLY A 144 22.70 -4.33 -7.58
C GLY A 144 21.79 -4.40 -8.81
N ARG A 145 21.00 -5.47 -8.98
CA ARG A 145 20.03 -5.61 -10.06
C ARG A 145 18.67 -5.07 -9.64
N GLN A 146 17.98 -4.33 -10.51
CA GLN A 146 16.59 -3.95 -10.26
C GLN A 146 15.69 -5.18 -10.40
N VAL A 147 14.88 -5.42 -9.37
CA VAL A 147 13.97 -6.59 -9.25
C VAL A 147 12.52 -6.19 -9.05
N GLY A 148 12.22 -4.89 -9.08
CA GLY A 148 10.88 -4.38 -8.86
C GLY A 148 10.84 -2.87 -8.66
N TYR A 149 9.74 -2.41 -8.09
CA TYR A 149 9.53 -1.01 -7.74
C TYR A 149 8.52 -0.88 -6.60
N ILE A 150 8.73 0.10 -5.73
CA ILE A 150 7.73 0.62 -4.80
C ILE A 150 6.64 1.32 -5.62
N THR A 151 5.39 1.13 -5.22
CA THR A 151 4.22 1.82 -5.79
C THR A 151 3.67 2.88 -4.84
N SER A 152 3.60 2.55 -3.55
CA SER A 152 3.10 3.42 -2.50
C SER A 152 3.98 3.29 -1.26
N SER A 153 4.26 4.39 -0.54
CA SER A 153 5.07 4.35 0.69
C SER A 153 4.66 5.43 1.68
N THR A 154 4.88 5.20 2.97
CA THR A 154 4.55 6.15 4.03
C THR A 154 5.35 5.86 5.30
N PHE A 155 5.38 6.81 6.24
CA PHE A 155 5.69 6.51 7.62
C PHE A 155 4.39 6.19 8.37
N SER A 156 4.29 4.99 8.95
CA SER A 156 3.14 4.60 9.76
C SER A 156 3.25 5.18 11.18
N PRO A 157 2.34 6.08 11.60
CA PRO A 157 2.35 6.60 12.96
C PRO A 157 1.96 5.54 14.00
N ILE A 158 1.24 4.49 13.59
CA ILE A 158 0.81 3.39 14.45
C ILE A 158 1.97 2.42 14.70
N LEU A 159 2.65 2.01 13.63
CA LEU A 159 3.72 1.02 13.69
C LEU A 159 5.07 1.64 14.05
N LYS A 160 5.20 2.97 13.94
CA LYS A 160 6.47 3.71 14.07
C LYS A 160 7.53 3.18 13.10
N SER A 161 7.10 2.84 11.89
CA SER A 161 7.93 2.22 10.85
C SER A 161 7.68 2.87 9.49
N ALA A 162 8.72 2.92 8.65
CA ALA A 162 8.61 3.33 7.27
C ALA A 162 8.21 2.10 6.43
N ILE A 163 7.03 2.15 5.82
CA ILE A 163 6.43 1.01 5.11
C ILE A 163 6.13 1.36 3.65
N ALA A 164 6.10 0.34 2.79
CA ALA A 164 5.77 0.51 1.39
C ALA A 164 5.08 -0.71 0.77
N LEU A 165 4.16 -0.47 -0.16
CA LEU A 165 3.72 -1.46 -1.13
C LEU A 165 4.70 -1.47 -2.31
N ALA A 166 5.05 -2.66 -2.77
CA ALA A 166 5.95 -2.83 -3.90
C ALA A 166 5.55 -4.01 -4.78
N THR A 167 5.78 -3.87 -6.08
CA THR A 167 5.70 -4.97 -7.04
C THR A 167 7.11 -5.44 -7.32
N VAL A 168 7.39 -6.70 -6.99
CA VAL A 168 8.70 -7.33 -7.18
C VAL A 168 8.58 -8.61 -8.00
N GLU A 169 9.67 -9.07 -8.58
CA GLU A 169 9.71 -10.38 -9.22
C GLU A 169 9.29 -11.47 -8.23
N GLY A 170 8.50 -12.45 -8.69
CA GLY A 170 7.95 -13.50 -7.83
C GLY A 170 9.02 -14.28 -7.05
N SER A 171 10.22 -14.43 -7.63
CA SER A 171 11.36 -15.14 -7.03
C SER A 171 11.98 -14.44 -5.81
N VAL A 172 11.69 -13.15 -5.58
CA VAL A 172 12.25 -12.36 -4.46
C VAL A 172 11.17 -11.83 -3.52
N GLY A 173 9.93 -12.27 -3.68
CA GLY A 173 8.78 -11.76 -2.93
C GLY A 173 8.41 -12.57 -1.68
N GLU A 174 9.32 -13.37 -1.14
CA GLU A 174 9.08 -14.13 0.09
C GLU A 174 9.38 -13.29 1.34
N PRO A 175 8.54 -13.32 2.39
CA PRO A 175 8.80 -12.63 3.65
C PRO A 175 10.18 -12.93 4.22
N GLY A 176 10.84 -11.90 4.76
CA GLY A 176 12.21 -11.95 5.24
C GLY A 176 13.28 -11.73 4.17
N THR A 177 12.92 -11.64 2.88
CA THR A 177 13.87 -11.32 1.82
C THR A 177 14.40 -9.89 1.99
N GLY A 178 15.74 -9.75 2.01
CA GLY A 178 16.41 -8.45 2.03
C GLY A 178 16.51 -7.84 0.63
N LEU A 179 16.11 -6.57 0.52
CA LEU A 179 16.10 -5.76 -0.69
C LEU A 179 16.71 -4.38 -0.41
N GLU A 180 16.97 -3.62 -1.46
CA GLU A 180 17.41 -2.23 -1.37
C GLU A 180 16.42 -1.34 -2.12
N VAL A 181 16.07 -0.19 -1.57
CA VAL A 181 15.15 0.75 -2.23
C VAL A 181 15.80 2.10 -2.38
N GLU A 182 15.47 2.80 -3.47
CA GLU A 182 15.97 4.14 -3.68
C GLU A 182 15.35 5.12 -2.68
N PHE A 183 16.19 5.92 -2.05
CA PHE A 183 15.79 6.98 -1.13
C PHE A 183 16.55 8.25 -1.49
N THR A 184 15.85 9.36 -1.66
CA THR A 184 16.44 10.62 -2.09
C THR A 184 16.52 11.59 -0.92
N ILE A 185 17.70 12.16 -0.68
CA ILE A 185 17.93 13.25 0.27
C ILE A 185 18.73 14.34 -0.43
N GLU A 186 18.38 15.61 -0.22
CA GLU A 186 19.07 16.76 -0.86
C GLU A 186 19.29 16.56 -2.37
N HIS A 187 18.27 16.03 -3.07
CA HIS A 187 18.31 15.72 -4.51
C HIS A 187 19.34 14.66 -4.95
N VAL A 188 19.94 13.93 -4.01
CA VAL A 188 20.87 12.82 -4.27
C VAL A 188 20.18 11.49 -4.02
N HIS A 189 20.33 10.54 -4.95
CA HIS A 189 19.78 9.20 -4.83
C HIS A 189 20.72 8.29 -4.04
N HIS A 190 20.18 7.67 -2.99
CA HIS A 190 20.84 6.65 -2.18
C HIS A 190 20.04 5.36 -2.23
N ARG A 191 20.64 4.28 -1.70
CA ARG A 191 19.95 3.01 -1.47
C ARG A 191 19.93 2.73 0.01
N ILE A 192 18.77 2.36 0.52
CA ILE A 192 18.59 1.93 1.90
C ILE A 192 18.09 0.49 1.94
N PRO A 193 18.46 -0.30 2.96
CA PRO A 193 17.91 -1.63 3.15
C PRO A 193 16.40 -1.60 3.38
N ALA A 194 15.71 -2.61 2.85
CA ALA A 194 14.32 -2.90 3.13
C ALA A 194 14.13 -4.42 3.25
N THR A 195 13.13 -4.84 4.02
CA THR A 195 12.78 -6.26 4.21
C THR A 195 11.39 -6.52 3.69
N VAL A 196 11.21 -7.61 2.95
CA VAL A 196 9.88 -8.09 2.55
C VAL A 196 9.12 -8.55 3.78
N VAL A 197 7.90 -8.04 3.97
CA VAL A 197 7.01 -8.39 5.08
C VAL A 197 5.63 -8.81 4.56
N GLU A 198 4.91 -9.56 5.39
CA GLU A 198 3.52 -9.92 5.09
C GLU A 198 2.61 -8.68 5.11
N ARG A 199 1.55 -8.74 4.31
CA ARG A 199 0.46 -7.75 4.31
C ARG A 199 -0.78 -8.39 4.89
N PRO A 200 -1.62 -7.63 5.62
CA PRO A 200 -1.48 -6.21 5.97
C PRO A 200 -0.38 -5.92 7.00
N PHE A 201 0.12 -4.67 7.07
CA PHE A 201 1.09 -4.26 8.10
C PHE A 201 0.43 -4.04 9.46
N PHE A 202 -0.86 -3.67 9.45
CA PHE A 202 -1.67 -3.48 10.65
C PHE A 202 -3.06 -4.06 10.43
N ASP A 203 -3.39 -5.12 11.18
CA ASP A 203 -4.71 -5.75 11.19
C ASP A 203 -5.22 -5.94 12.62
N PRO A 204 -5.85 -4.91 13.21
CA PRO A 204 -6.43 -5.05 14.52
C PRO A 204 -7.64 -6.01 14.45
N PRO A 205 -7.85 -6.85 15.48
CA PRO A 205 -8.98 -7.77 15.49
C PRO A 205 -10.30 -7.02 15.28
N ARG A 206 -11.09 -7.52 14.33
CA ARG A 206 -12.41 -6.96 14.01
C ARG A 206 -13.28 -6.99 15.26
N LYS A 207 -13.61 -5.82 15.81
CA LYS A 207 -14.60 -5.74 16.89
C LYS A 207 -15.96 -6.15 16.33
N ARG A 208 -16.46 -7.30 16.81
CA ARG A 208 -17.88 -7.65 16.69
C ARG A 208 -18.58 -6.89 17.82
N SER A 209 -19.55 -6.06 17.45
CA SER A 209 -20.45 -5.37 18.39
C SER A 209 -21.23 -6.38 19.22
#